data_AF-A0A4Q6J798-F1
#
_entry.id   AF-A0A4Q6J798-F1
#
_cell.length_a   1.000
_cell.length_b   1.000
_cell.length_c   1.000
_cell.angle_alpha   90.00
_cell.angle_beta   90.00
_cell.angle_gamma   90.00
#
_symmetry.space_group_name_H-M   'P 1'
#
loop_
_entity.id
_entity.type
_entity.pdbx_description
1 polymer ?
#
loop_
_entity_poly.entity_id
_entity_poly.type
_entity_poly.pdbx_seq_one_letter_code
_entity_poly.pdbx_strand_id
1 'polypeptide(L)'
;MSVPDFVNASEPVSRPEDLFRPHPGEVFARRCLSKSNLKREEVAGRIGISAKHLSRFVNGHVSVGVELARKLEACTNISAAAWLHYQNQFDLYAHHKLEPAQLIYA
;
A
#
# COMPACT_ATOMS: atom_id res chain seq x y z
N MET A 1 8.11 -0.83 34.36
CA MET A 1 7.64 -2.22 34.19
C MET A 1 8.68 -2.93 33.36
N SER A 2 9.26 -4.02 33.87
CA SER A 2 10.28 -4.79 33.14
C SER A 2 9.61 -5.60 32.03
N VAL A 3 10.20 -5.61 30.84
CA VAL A 3 9.76 -6.50 29.75
C VAL A 3 9.97 -7.94 30.22
N PRO A 4 8.96 -8.83 30.11
CA PRO A 4 9.09 -10.22 30.53
C PRO A 4 10.15 -10.99 29.72
N ASP A 5 10.87 -11.92 30.36
CA ASP A 5 11.98 -12.68 29.75
C ASP A 5 11.59 -13.44 28.47
N PHE A 6 10.34 -13.88 28.35
CA PHE A 6 9.87 -14.58 27.16
C PHE A 6 9.82 -13.70 25.91
N VAL A 7 9.76 -12.36 26.06
CA VAL A 7 9.80 -11.41 24.95
C VAL A 7 11.23 -11.20 24.46
N ASN A 8 12.23 -11.25 25.36
CA ASN A 8 13.65 -11.16 24.99
C ASN A 8 14.16 -12.45 24.33
N ALA A 9 13.48 -13.58 24.56
CA ALA A 9 13.82 -14.88 23.97
C ALA A 9 13.27 -15.08 22.56
N SER A 10 12.35 -14.23 22.08
CA SER A 10 11.84 -14.31 20.71
C SER A 10 12.75 -13.55 19.76
N GLU A 11 13.29 -14.22 18.74
CA GLU A 11 13.94 -13.54 17.63
C GLU A 11 12.95 -12.56 16.97
N PRO A 12 13.36 -11.33 16.62
CA PRO A 12 12.50 -10.41 15.91
C PRO A 12 12.23 -10.95 14.50
N VAL A 13 11.08 -11.58 14.33
CA VAL A 13 10.62 -12.05 13.01
C VAL A 13 9.99 -10.87 12.27
N SER A 14 10.83 -10.02 11.68
CA SER A 14 10.38 -9.01 10.72
C SER A 14 10.77 -9.42 9.31
N ARG A 15 9.87 -9.18 8.36
CA ARG A 15 10.20 -9.35 6.94
C ARG A 15 11.22 -8.27 6.56
N PRO A 16 12.36 -8.62 5.93
CA PRO A 16 13.38 -7.64 5.56
C PRO A 16 12.79 -6.45 4.79
N GLU A 17 13.22 -5.25 5.18
CA GLU A 17 12.73 -3.98 4.62
C GLU A 17 13.25 -3.74 3.21
N ASP A 18 14.37 -4.37 2.82
CA ASP A 18 14.92 -4.32 1.46
C ASP A 18 14.11 -5.08 0.40
N LEU A 19 13.22 -5.97 0.84
CA LEU A 19 12.42 -6.76 -0.08
C LEU A 19 11.38 -5.90 -0.77
N PHE A 20 11.40 -5.90 -2.11
CA PHE A 20 10.48 -5.15 -2.96
C PHE A 20 9.02 -5.24 -2.48
N ARG A 21 8.40 -4.07 -2.27
CA ARG A 21 6.97 -3.91 -2.05
C ARG A 21 6.40 -3.05 -3.17
N PRO A 22 5.43 -3.55 -3.97
CA PRO A 22 4.79 -2.76 -5.01
C PRO A 22 3.83 -1.74 -4.40
N HIS A 23 3.66 -0.61 -5.07
CA HIS A 23 2.64 0.37 -4.69
C HIS A 23 1.23 -0.25 -4.77
N PRO A 24 0.29 0.06 -3.84
CA PRO A 24 -1.07 -0.50 -3.90
C PRO A 24 -1.77 -0.27 -5.24
N GLY A 25 -1.50 0.85 -5.90
CA GLY A 25 -1.98 1.16 -7.25
C GLY A 25 -1.51 0.18 -8.33
N GLU A 26 -0.27 -0.32 -8.25
CA GLU A 26 0.23 -1.36 -9.16
C GLU A 26 -0.47 -2.70 -8.87
N VAL A 27 -0.68 -3.01 -7.59
CA VAL A 27 -1.43 -4.21 -7.18
C VAL A 27 -2.86 -4.15 -7.73
N PHE A 28 -3.51 -3.00 -7.62
CA PHE A 28 -4.84 -2.76 -8.18
C PHE A 28 -4.86 -2.90 -9.70
N ALA A 29 -3.91 -2.30 -10.42
CA ALA A 29 -3.82 -2.43 -11.87
C ALA A 29 -3.67 -3.90 -12.31
N ARG A 30 -2.79 -4.64 -11.64
CA ARG A 30 -2.51 -6.04 -11.95
C ARG A 30 -3.65 -7.00 -11.55
N ARG A 31 -4.38 -6.73 -10.47
CA ARG A 31 -5.43 -7.64 -9.97
C ARG A 31 -6.83 -7.30 -10.45
N CYS A 32 -7.13 -6.03 -10.66
CA CYS A 32 -8.47 -5.54 -10.96
C CYS A 32 -8.58 -5.02 -12.40
N LEU A 33 -7.67 -4.16 -12.85
CA LEU A 33 -7.76 -3.58 -14.20
C LEU A 33 -7.41 -4.58 -15.30
N SER A 34 -6.34 -5.38 -15.12
CA SER A 34 -5.89 -6.36 -16.12
C SER A 34 -6.93 -7.45 -16.44
N LYS A 35 -7.84 -7.72 -15.50
CA LYS A 35 -8.90 -8.74 -15.61
C LYS A 35 -10.24 -8.16 -16.04
N SER A 36 -10.32 -6.84 -16.17
CA SER A 36 -11.55 -6.12 -16.48
C SER A 36 -11.57 -5.70 -17.94
N ASN A 37 -12.72 -5.85 -18.60
CA ASN A 37 -12.96 -5.32 -19.95
C ASN A 37 -13.43 -3.85 -19.93
N LEU A 38 -13.58 -3.26 -18.74
CA LEU A 38 -14.04 -1.89 -18.56
C LEU A 38 -12.93 -0.89 -18.84
N LYS A 39 -13.31 0.26 -19.41
CA LYS A 39 -12.40 1.40 -19.57
C LYS A 39 -12.03 2.00 -18.20
N ARG A 40 -10.87 2.65 -18.12
CA ARG A 40 -10.37 3.23 -16.86
C ARG A 40 -11.34 4.26 -16.29
N GLU A 41 -12.02 5.02 -17.15
CA GLU A 41 -13.02 6.01 -16.75
C GLU A 41 -14.24 5.36 -16.09
N GLU A 42 -14.68 4.21 -16.60
CA GLU A 42 -15.81 3.46 -16.05
C GLU A 42 -15.46 2.88 -14.68
N VAL A 43 -14.24 2.33 -14.55
CA VAL A 43 -13.74 1.83 -13.26
C VAL A 43 -13.62 2.97 -12.24
N ALA A 44 -13.13 4.13 -12.65
CA ALA A 44 -13.05 5.30 -11.79
C ALA A 44 -14.44 5.74 -11.29
N GLY A 45 -15.43 5.74 -12.20
CA GLY A 45 -16.82 6.03 -11.88
C GLY A 45 -17.42 5.05 -10.88
N ARG A 46 -17.14 3.74 -11.01
CA ARG A 46 -17.61 2.72 -10.05
C ARG A 46 -17.01 2.89 -8.66
N ILE A 47 -15.73 3.27 -8.59
CA ILE A 47 -15.03 3.53 -7.32
C ILE A 47 -15.48 4.85 -6.68
N GLY A 48 -16.07 5.77 -7.46
CA GLY A 48 -16.46 7.10 -6.99
C GLY A 48 -15.25 8.05 -6.89
N ILE A 49 -14.32 7.95 -7.83
CA ILE A 49 -13.16 8.86 -7.97
C ILE A 49 -13.05 9.37 -9.42
N SER A 50 -12.32 10.46 -9.63
CA SER A 50 -12.09 10.96 -10.98
C SER A 50 -11.13 10.04 -11.75
N ALA A 51 -11.25 9.98 -13.08
CA ALA A 51 -10.32 9.24 -13.94
C ALA A 51 -8.86 9.70 -13.75
N LYS A 52 -8.65 11.01 -13.52
CA LYS A 52 -7.34 11.57 -13.17
C LYS A 52 -6.81 11.02 -11.85
N HIS A 53 -7.67 10.92 -10.82
CA HIS A 53 -7.30 10.33 -9.53
C HIS A 53 -6.92 8.86 -9.72
N LEU A 54 -7.74 8.06 -10.42
CA LEU A 54 -7.44 6.66 -10.70
C LEU A 54 -6.12 6.50 -11.45
N SER A 55 -5.86 7.35 -12.45
CA SER A 55 -4.61 7.33 -13.22
C SER A 55 -3.39 7.59 -12.33
N ARG A 56 -3.46 8.63 -11.49
CA ARG A 56 -2.37 8.94 -10.54
C ARG A 56 -2.18 7.81 -9.52
N PHE A 57 -3.26 7.20 -9.03
CA PHE A 57 -3.20 6.10 -8.09
C PHE A 57 -2.46 4.89 -8.66
N VAL A 58 -2.85 4.41 -9.84
CA VAL A 58 -2.21 3.22 -10.43
C VAL A 58 -0.77 3.47 -10.89
N ASN A 59 -0.40 4.72 -11.12
CA ASN A 59 0.97 5.13 -11.43
C ASN A 59 1.83 5.41 -10.18
N GLY A 60 1.33 5.17 -8.96
CA GLY A 60 2.12 5.31 -7.75
C GLY A 60 2.17 6.72 -7.15
N HIS A 61 1.33 7.65 -7.61
CA HIS A 61 1.36 9.05 -7.18
C HIS A 61 0.26 9.43 -6.17
N VAL A 62 -0.49 8.44 -5.65
CA VAL A 62 -1.54 8.64 -4.65
C VAL A 62 -1.45 7.52 -3.63
N SER A 63 -1.28 7.87 -2.37
CA SER A 63 -1.31 6.94 -1.26
C SER A 63 -2.75 6.51 -0.92
N VAL A 64 -2.89 5.30 -0.39
CA VAL A 64 -4.17 4.78 0.07
C VAL A 64 -4.41 5.19 1.52
N GLY A 65 -5.22 6.23 1.71
CA GLY A 65 -5.83 6.55 3.00
C GLY A 65 -7.11 5.74 3.27
N VAL A 66 -7.72 5.95 4.43
CA VAL A 66 -8.93 5.21 4.87
C VAL A 66 -10.10 5.37 3.89
N GLU A 67 -10.35 6.57 3.39
CA GLU A 67 -11.45 6.84 2.45
C GLU A 67 -11.27 6.07 1.13
N LEU A 68 -10.08 6.14 0.54
CA LEU A 68 -9.76 5.40 -0.69
C LEU A 68 -9.80 3.89 -0.44
N ALA A 69 -9.31 3.41 0.70
CA ALA A 69 -9.38 2.00 1.08
C ALA A 69 -10.82 1.48 1.14
N ARG A 70 -11.77 2.24 1.70
CA ARG A 70 -13.20 1.88 1.73
C ARG A 70 -13.84 1.89 0.35
N LYS A 71 -13.51 2.86 -0.50
CA LYS A 71 -13.96 2.87 -1.90
C LYS A 71 -13.42 1.67 -2.70
N LEU A 72 -12.16 1.31 -2.48
CA LEU A 72 -11.56 0.13 -3.08
C LEU A 72 -12.21 -1.16 -2.58
N GLU A 73 -12.49 -1.28 -1.28
CA GLU A 73 -13.22 -2.42 -0.70
C GLU A 73 -14.61 -2.60 -1.31
N ALA A 74 -15.33 -1.51 -1.60
CA ALA A 74 -16.64 -1.60 -2.23
C ALA A 74 -16.58 -2.10 -3.69
N CYS A 75 -15.44 -1.95 -4.37
CA CYS A 75 -15.27 -2.30 -5.78
C CYS A 75 -14.33 -3.49 -6.03
N THR A 76 -13.71 -4.02 -4.98
CA THR A 76 -12.75 -5.12 -5.05
C THR A 76 -13.11 -6.14 -3.98
N ASN A 77 -12.75 -7.40 -4.19
CA ASN A 77 -12.93 -8.43 -3.16
C ASN A 77 -11.80 -8.41 -2.12
N ILE A 78 -11.29 -7.22 -1.77
CA ILE A 78 -10.14 -7.00 -0.88
C ILE A 78 -10.57 -5.97 0.17
N SER A 79 -10.37 -6.31 1.45
CA SER A 79 -10.80 -5.45 2.55
C SER A 79 -10.03 -4.13 2.60
N ALA A 80 -10.65 -3.10 3.18
CA ALA A 80 -10.00 -1.81 3.38
C ALA A 80 -8.74 -1.94 4.26
N ALA A 81 -8.78 -2.83 5.26
CA ALA A 81 -7.62 -3.14 6.11
C ALA A 81 -6.45 -3.72 5.31
N ALA A 82 -6.73 -4.60 4.33
CA ALA A 82 -5.69 -5.15 3.47
C ALA A 82 -5.09 -4.08 2.54
N TRP A 83 -5.90 -3.16 2.02
CA TRP A 83 -5.41 -2.04 1.21
C TRP A 83 -4.50 -1.09 2.01
N LEU A 84 -4.88 -0.77 3.26
CA LEU A 84 -4.04 0.02 4.17
C LEU A 84 -2.75 -0.73 4.52
N HIS A 85 -2.83 -2.04 4.74
CA HIS A 85 -1.64 -2.86 4.97
C HIS A 85 -0.67 -2.82 3.78
N TYR A 86 -1.17 -2.86 2.54
CA TYR A 86 -0.32 -2.71 1.36
C TYR A 86 0.35 -1.34 1.30
N GLN A 87 -0.37 -0.27 1.64
CA GLN A 87 0.21 1.08 1.69
C GLN A 87 1.31 1.16 2.74
N ASN A 88 1.06 0.70 3.97
CA ASN A 88 2.05 0.71 5.04
C ASN A 88 3.31 -0.07 4.66
N GLN A 89 3.15 -1.25 4.06
CA GLN A 89 4.29 -2.06 3.60
C GLN A 89 5.08 -1.35 2.49
N PHE A 90 4.38 -0.71 1.55
CA PHE A 90 5.02 0.07 0.50
C PHE A 90 5.79 1.27 1.07
N ASP A 91 5.19 2.02 1.99
CA ASP A 91 5.79 3.21 2.59
C ASP A 91 7.06 2.83 3.37
N LEU A 92 7.00 1.78 4.19
CA LEU A 92 8.18 1.29 4.91
C LEU A 92 9.32 0.92 3.93
N TYR A 93 9.01 0.20 2.86
CA TYR A 93 10.00 -0.14 1.82
C TYR A 93 10.54 1.09 1.08
N ALA A 94 9.67 2.04 0.71
CA ALA A 94 10.04 3.24 -0.03
C ALA A 94 10.93 4.17 0.81
N HIS A 95 10.64 4.30 2.10
CA HIS A 95 11.42 5.10 3.04
C HIS A 95 12.70 4.40 3.50
N HIS A 96 12.73 3.06 3.62
CA HIS A 96 13.96 2.30 3.88
C HIS A 96 15.01 2.55 2.79
N LYS A 97 14.60 2.64 1.52
CA LYS A 97 15.51 2.95 0.40
C LYS A 97 16.07 4.37 0.41
N LEU A 98 15.51 5.27 1.20
CA LEU A 98 15.99 6.66 1.37
C LEU A 98 16.96 6.79 2.56
N GLU A 99 17.05 5.77 3.42
CA GLU A 99 17.92 5.70 4.60
C GLU A 99 19.27 5.00 4.33
N PRO A 100 20.14 5.55 3.47
CA PRO A 100 21.58 5.42 3.75
C PRO A 100 22.30 6.73 4.08
N ALA A 101 21.62 7.88 4.16
CA ALA A 101 22.32 9.18 4.16
C ALA A 101 21.92 10.24 5.19
N GLN A 102 20.88 10.07 6.02
CA GLN A 102 20.35 11.18 6.84
C GLN A 102 20.43 11.05 8.37
N LEU A 103 20.94 9.97 8.94
CA LEU A 103 21.06 9.83 10.41
C LEU A 103 22.41 10.25 11.02
N ILE A 104 23.26 11.02 10.32
CA ILE A 104 24.54 11.53 10.89
C ILE A 104 24.49 13.01 11.32
N TYR A 105 23.37 13.72 11.16
CA TYR A 105 23.25 15.09 11.67
C TYR A 105 21.85 15.38 12.25
N ALA A 106 21.65 15.03 13.52
CA ALA A 106 20.70 15.70 14.42
C ALA A 106 21.14 15.52 15.87
#